data_AF-A0A972RPT7-F1
#
_entry.id   AF-A0A972RPT7-F1
#
_cell.length_a   1.000
_cell.length_b   1.000
_cell.length_c   1.000
_cell.angle_alpha   90.00
_cell.angle_beta   90.00
_cell.angle_gamma   90.00
#
_symmetry.space_group_name_H-M   'P 1'
#
loop_
_entity.id
_entity.type
_entity.pdbx_description
1 polymer ?
#
loop_
_entity_poly.entity_id
_entity_poly.type
_entity_poly.pdbx_seq_one_letter_code
_entity_poly.pdbx_strand_id
1 'polypeptide(L)'
;MFQPRILSARILSALWVTLIIGLAPVIGLAPPLSTNIASAASLESAQMGIPGKVSGVAIAPGQSATGWRFEVSVPFQVESIGGHLYGSDQQPIYGAILALDSITALPQGLPFNLDEVVASTTFVPPSPSDEIIVPLSVTLAPGAYALLFGTDALGATGIAAVPNSTSEQPDIPPTTIDSYITYGIPRPNAPQEWRERLGSGRRLFVRGTTVGLSADFDIDGDVDASDLALWETSFGTNVFADSNGDGLSDGGDFLTWQRQWTGNETETSQSVPEPVTGFLGWTGALGFLALSGRRSRRWEF
;
A
#
# COMPACT_ATOMS: atom_id res chain seq x y z
N MET A 1 -52.24 58.08 32.90
CA MET A 1 -52.84 58.20 34.24
C MET A 1 -53.74 56.97 34.46
N PHE A 2 -53.37 56.14 35.43
CA PHE A 2 -54.15 55.07 36.08
C PHE A 2 -54.81 53.95 35.25
N GLN A 3 -54.25 52.74 35.38
CA GLN A 3 -55.00 51.48 35.44
C GLN A 3 -55.60 51.30 36.84
N PRO A 4 -56.76 50.63 36.95
CA PRO A 4 -56.92 49.59 37.99
C PRO A 4 -57.61 48.32 37.40
N ARG A 5 -57.09 47.09 37.60
CA ARG A 5 -57.29 46.19 38.77
C ARG A 5 -58.80 46.00 39.08
N ILE A 6 -59.42 44.80 39.14
CA ILE A 6 -59.04 43.55 39.84
C ILE A 6 -60.18 42.49 39.66
N LEU A 7 -59.83 41.18 39.61
CA LEU A 7 -60.50 39.91 40.07
C LEU A 7 -62.02 39.69 39.84
N SER A 8 -62.63 38.52 39.64
CA SER A 8 -62.33 37.06 39.68
C SER A 8 -63.67 36.31 39.51
N ALA A 9 -63.74 35.11 38.91
CA ALA A 9 -64.67 34.02 39.29
C ALA A 9 -64.58 32.76 38.38
N ARG A 10 -63.71 31.84 38.79
CA ARG A 10 -63.89 30.39 38.98
C ARG A 10 -65.12 29.59 38.44
N ILE A 11 -64.78 28.50 37.69
CA ILE A 11 -65.31 27.09 37.64
C ILE A 11 -66.66 26.92 36.85
N LEU A 12 -66.92 25.98 35.92
CA LEU A 12 -66.72 24.51 35.76
C LEU A 12 -66.86 24.10 34.27
N SER A 13 -66.27 22.94 33.91
CA SER A 13 -66.87 21.82 33.15
C SER A 13 -66.03 21.22 32.00
N ALA A 14 -65.45 20.05 32.32
CA ALA A 14 -65.45 18.78 31.58
C ALA A 14 -64.83 18.65 30.16
N LEU A 15 -63.83 17.75 30.12
CA LEU A 15 -63.47 16.75 29.10
C LEU A 15 -63.66 17.10 27.62
N TRP A 16 -62.59 16.97 26.82
CA TRP A 16 -62.38 15.82 25.91
C TRP A 16 -60.90 15.73 25.50
N VAL A 17 -60.38 14.51 25.49
CA VAL A 17 -59.02 14.14 25.09
C VAL A 17 -58.94 14.09 23.57
N THR A 18 -57.90 14.70 23.00
CA THR A 18 -57.33 14.22 21.73
C THR A 18 -55.83 14.55 21.73
N LEU A 19 -55.01 13.58 22.15
CA LEU A 19 -53.57 13.62 21.95
C LEU A 19 -53.32 13.23 20.49
N ILE A 20 -53.06 14.24 19.64
CA ILE A 20 -52.53 14.01 18.30
C ILE A 20 -51.05 13.70 18.48
N ILE A 21 -50.69 12.43 18.42
CA ILE A 21 -49.29 12.02 18.24
C ILE A 21 -48.94 12.35 16.78
N GLY A 22 -48.28 13.49 16.58
CA GLY A 22 -47.65 13.81 15.31
C GLY A 22 -46.47 12.86 15.09
N LEU A 23 -46.66 11.84 14.25
CA LEU A 23 -45.56 11.16 13.58
C LEU A 23 -44.92 12.17 12.63
N ALA A 24 -43.79 12.75 13.03
CA ALA A 24 -42.89 13.37 12.08
C ALA A 24 -42.37 12.25 11.16
N PRO A 25 -42.39 12.40 9.82
CA PRO A 25 -41.66 11.49 8.97
C PRO A 25 -40.18 11.64 9.34
N VAL A 26 -39.58 10.56 9.82
CA VAL A 26 -38.13 10.39 9.78
C VAL A 26 -37.80 10.44 8.29
N ILE A 27 -37.33 11.60 7.83
CA ILE A 27 -36.67 11.71 6.54
C ILE A 27 -35.42 10.86 6.70
N GLY A 28 -35.49 9.61 6.27
CA GLY A 28 -34.32 8.78 6.07
C GLY A 28 -33.45 9.52 5.07
N LEU A 29 -32.39 10.17 5.58
CA LEU A 29 -31.20 10.41 4.77
C LEU A 29 -30.83 9.03 4.23
N ALA A 30 -30.94 8.86 2.91
CA ALA A 30 -30.33 7.71 2.28
C ALA A 30 -28.87 7.67 2.77
N PRO A 31 -28.38 6.55 3.31
CA PRO A 31 -26.98 6.44 3.67
C PRO A 31 -26.14 6.77 2.42
N PRO A 32 -24.93 7.35 2.60
CA PRO A 32 -24.04 7.50 1.46
C PRO A 32 -23.85 6.11 0.86
N LEU A 33 -24.12 5.98 -0.44
CA LEU A 33 -23.71 4.78 -1.19
C LEU A 33 -22.24 4.56 -0.86
N SER A 34 -21.88 3.37 -0.34
CA SER A 34 -20.50 2.94 -0.17
C SER A 34 -19.88 2.79 -1.56
N THR A 35 -19.55 3.92 -2.17
CA THR A 35 -18.82 3.98 -3.42
C THR A 35 -17.41 3.54 -3.08
N ASN A 36 -16.94 2.45 -3.70
CA ASN A 36 -15.50 2.23 -3.83
C ASN A 36 -14.89 3.56 -4.31
N ILE A 37 -14.23 4.29 -3.42
CA ILE A 37 -13.69 5.60 -3.77
C ILE A 37 -12.47 5.31 -4.62
N ALA A 38 -12.66 5.30 -5.94
CA ALA A 38 -11.53 5.28 -6.86
C ALA A 38 -10.78 6.60 -6.69
N SER A 39 -9.56 6.54 -6.13
CA SER A 39 -8.74 7.73 -5.91
C SER A 39 -7.61 7.75 -6.92
N ALA A 40 -7.40 8.89 -7.58
CA ALA A 40 -6.28 9.06 -8.49
C ALA A 40 -4.97 8.93 -7.70
N ALA A 41 -4.07 8.07 -8.17
CA ALA A 41 -2.83 7.75 -7.50
C ALA A 41 -1.67 7.67 -8.51
N SER A 42 -0.50 8.09 -8.06
CA SER A 42 0.75 8.08 -8.82
C SER A 42 1.84 7.45 -7.97
N LEU A 43 2.41 6.35 -8.44
CA LEU A 43 3.55 5.69 -7.84
C LEU A 43 4.79 6.18 -8.57
N GLU A 44 5.73 6.79 -7.85
CA GLU A 44 6.82 7.57 -8.44
C GLU A 44 8.17 7.23 -7.80
N SER A 45 9.18 6.95 -8.62
CA SER A 45 10.52 6.61 -8.12
C SER A 45 11.34 7.82 -7.68
N ALA A 46 11.25 8.92 -8.43
CA ALA A 46 12.01 10.15 -8.24
C ALA A 46 11.25 11.35 -8.79
N GLN A 47 11.63 12.55 -8.34
CA GLN A 47 11.11 13.81 -8.90
C GLN A 47 11.51 13.98 -10.36
N MET A 48 10.69 14.71 -11.14
CA MET A 48 11.03 15.06 -12.51
C MET A 48 12.18 16.07 -12.54
N GLY A 49 13.19 15.78 -13.36
CA GLY A 49 14.38 16.61 -13.52
C GLY A 49 14.24 17.61 -14.66
N ILE A 50 15.35 18.26 -15.00
CA ILE A 50 15.40 19.22 -16.11
C ILE A 50 15.31 18.46 -17.45
N PRO A 51 14.32 18.74 -18.32
CA PRO A 51 14.26 18.18 -19.68
C PRO A 51 15.47 18.57 -20.55
N GLY A 52 15.61 17.94 -21.71
CA GLY A 52 16.65 18.29 -22.68
C GLY A 52 17.99 17.56 -22.49
N LYS A 53 18.03 16.49 -21.69
CA LYS A 53 19.22 15.63 -21.54
C LYS A 53 19.36 14.70 -22.75
N VAL A 54 20.59 14.27 -23.03
CA VAL A 54 20.93 13.34 -24.13
C VAL A 54 21.76 12.14 -23.64
N SER A 55 21.74 11.92 -22.31
CA SER A 55 22.47 10.86 -21.64
C SER A 55 21.71 10.36 -20.42
N GLY A 56 22.11 9.20 -19.93
CA GLY A 56 21.50 8.54 -18.78
C GLY A 56 21.89 7.07 -18.73
N VAL A 57 21.13 6.28 -17.97
CA VAL A 57 21.24 4.83 -17.98
C VAL A 57 20.74 4.31 -19.32
N ALA A 58 21.63 3.68 -20.09
CA ALA A 58 21.33 3.20 -21.43
C ALA A 58 20.31 2.06 -21.46
N ILE A 59 19.47 2.09 -22.49
CA ILE A 59 18.63 1.00 -22.99
C ILE A 59 19.14 0.74 -24.41
N ALA A 60 19.89 -0.34 -24.59
CA ALA A 60 20.54 -0.65 -25.86
C ALA A 60 20.82 -2.14 -25.95
N PRO A 61 21.11 -2.69 -27.14
CA PRO A 61 21.57 -4.07 -27.26
C PRO A 61 22.70 -4.40 -26.30
N GLY A 62 22.52 -5.43 -25.47
CA GLY A 62 23.45 -5.83 -24.42
C GLY A 62 23.23 -5.15 -23.05
N GLN A 63 22.58 -3.99 -22.99
CA GLN A 63 22.01 -3.39 -21.77
C GLN A 63 20.51 -3.19 -21.97
N SER A 64 19.80 -4.31 -22.02
CA SER A 64 18.50 -4.38 -22.68
C SER A 64 17.34 -3.86 -21.82
N ALA A 65 17.48 -3.71 -20.49
CA ALA A 65 16.39 -3.20 -19.66
C ALA A 65 16.85 -2.42 -18.43
N THR A 66 16.07 -1.42 -18.03
CA THR A 66 16.24 -0.69 -16.76
C THR A 66 14.88 -0.37 -16.16
N GLY A 67 14.81 -0.29 -14.83
CA GLY A 67 13.54 -0.04 -14.18
C GLY A 67 13.61 0.26 -12.69
N TRP A 68 12.44 0.20 -12.07
CA TRP A 68 12.21 0.47 -10.65
C TRP A 68 11.13 -0.48 -10.13
N ARG A 69 11.33 -0.97 -8.91
CA ARG A 69 10.40 -1.84 -8.21
C ARG A 69 9.52 -1.05 -7.26
N PHE A 70 8.25 -1.44 -7.16
CA PHE A 70 7.24 -0.79 -6.34
C PHE A 70 6.25 -1.81 -5.79
N GLU A 71 5.55 -1.44 -4.72
CA GLU A 71 4.47 -2.23 -4.14
C GLU A 71 3.13 -1.52 -4.31
N VAL A 72 2.09 -2.32 -4.29
CA VAL A 72 0.70 -1.91 -4.34
C VAL A 72 0.00 -2.62 -3.19
N SER A 73 -0.61 -1.87 -2.26
CA SER A 73 -1.29 -2.45 -1.08
C SER A 73 -2.76 -2.76 -1.34
N VAL A 74 -3.40 -2.02 -2.25
CA VAL A 74 -4.81 -2.20 -2.66
C VAL A 74 -4.88 -2.39 -4.18
N PRO A 75 -5.92 -3.05 -4.73
CA PRO A 75 -6.03 -3.18 -6.17
C PRO A 75 -5.87 -1.84 -6.89
N PHE A 76 -4.98 -1.79 -7.89
CA PHE A 76 -4.58 -0.55 -8.56
C PHE A 76 -4.87 -0.65 -10.06
N GLN A 77 -5.78 0.16 -10.57
CA GLN A 77 -6.06 0.25 -12.00
C GLN A 77 -5.05 1.18 -12.65
N VAL A 78 -4.06 0.60 -13.33
CA VAL A 78 -3.10 1.34 -14.15
C VAL A 78 -3.81 1.91 -15.36
N GLU A 79 -3.50 3.17 -15.67
CA GLU A 79 -3.99 3.89 -16.85
C GLU A 79 -2.83 4.33 -17.74
N SER A 80 -1.67 4.62 -17.14
CA SER A 80 -0.45 4.96 -17.86
C SER A 80 0.81 4.65 -17.07
N ILE A 81 1.89 4.46 -17.82
CA ILE A 81 3.25 4.38 -17.30
C ILE A 81 4.10 5.46 -17.95
N GLY A 82 5.24 5.78 -17.36
CA GLY A 82 6.12 6.77 -17.95
C GLY A 82 7.35 7.07 -17.15
N GLY A 83 8.02 8.14 -17.54
CA GLY A 83 9.23 8.60 -16.89
C GLY A 83 9.92 9.71 -17.66
N HIS A 84 11.14 10.05 -17.24
CA HIS A 84 12.05 10.92 -17.97
C HIS A 84 12.90 10.06 -18.90
N LEU A 85 12.71 10.17 -20.22
CA LEU A 85 13.38 9.32 -21.20
C LEU A 85 13.90 10.12 -22.39
N TYR A 86 14.96 9.59 -23.01
CA TYR A 86 15.56 10.07 -24.26
C TYR A 86 15.72 8.90 -25.24
N GLY A 87 15.36 9.10 -26.51
CA GLY A 87 15.57 8.13 -27.60
C GLY A 87 16.66 8.61 -28.56
N SER A 88 17.45 7.70 -29.12
CA SER A 88 18.59 8.07 -29.99
C SER A 88 18.43 7.66 -31.46
N ASP A 89 17.52 6.73 -31.78
CA ASP A 89 17.41 6.11 -33.11
C ASP A 89 15.98 6.10 -33.68
N GLN A 90 15.03 6.76 -33.01
CA GLN A 90 13.62 6.85 -33.41
C GLN A 90 12.93 5.48 -33.57
N GLN A 91 13.47 4.45 -32.91
CA GLN A 91 12.86 3.12 -32.86
C GLN A 91 12.15 2.92 -31.52
N PRO A 92 11.14 2.03 -31.46
CA PRO A 92 10.39 1.84 -30.24
C PRO A 92 11.19 1.06 -29.19
N ILE A 93 11.04 1.50 -27.93
CA ILE A 93 11.35 0.69 -26.75
C ILE A 93 10.05 0.13 -26.17
N TYR A 94 10.14 -0.88 -25.31
CA TYR A 94 8.99 -1.35 -24.54
C TYR A 94 8.94 -0.65 -23.18
N GLY A 95 7.72 -0.50 -22.66
CA GLY A 95 7.44 -0.31 -21.24
C GLY A 95 6.61 -1.50 -20.75
N ALA A 96 6.99 -2.12 -19.64
CA ALA A 96 6.32 -3.32 -19.12
C ALA A 96 6.21 -3.28 -17.59
N ILE A 97 5.09 -3.75 -17.07
CA ILE A 97 4.90 -4.04 -15.65
C ILE A 97 5.03 -5.55 -15.46
N LEU A 98 5.93 -5.95 -14.57
CA LEU A 98 6.16 -7.34 -14.21
C LEU A 98 5.73 -7.59 -12.77
N ALA A 99 5.07 -8.71 -12.50
CA ALA A 99 4.81 -9.20 -11.15
C ALA A 99 6.10 -9.81 -10.57
N LEU A 100 6.34 -9.60 -9.29
CA LEU A 100 7.50 -10.11 -8.57
C LEU A 100 7.06 -10.94 -7.35
N ASP A 101 7.89 -11.92 -6.96
CA ASP A 101 7.67 -12.69 -5.74
C ASP A 101 7.75 -11.84 -4.46
N SER A 102 8.55 -10.77 -4.49
CA SER A 102 8.68 -9.78 -3.41
C SER A 102 9.29 -8.46 -3.93
N ILE A 103 9.24 -7.40 -3.12
CA ILE A 103 9.83 -6.09 -3.48
C ILE A 103 11.36 -6.12 -3.67
N THR A 104 12.03 -7.13 -3.11
CA THR A 104 13.47 -7.35 -3.27
C THR A 104 13.81 -8.40 -4.33
N ALA A 105 12.82 -9.08 -4.90
CA ALA A 105 13.03 -10.04 -5.98
C ALA A 105 13.47 -9.33 -7.28
N LEU A 106 14.10 -10.10 -8.15
CA LEU A 106 14.49 -9.69 -9.50
C LEU A 106 13.70 -10.54 -10.51
N PRO A 107 13.38 -10.00 -11.70
CA PRO A 107 12.74 -10.79 -12.75
C PRO A 107 13.56 -12.04 -13.11
N GLN A 108 12.88 -13.15 -13.36
CA GLN A 108 13.51 -14.44 -13.65
C GLN A 108 13.60 -14.65 -15.16
N GLY A 109 14.72 -15.15 -15.68
CA GLY A 109 14.90 -15.41 -17.12
C GLY A 109 15.84 -14.42 -17.80
N LEU A 110 15.76 -14.31 -19.13
CA LEU A 110 16.69 -13.50 -19.94
C LEU A 110 15.91 -12.60 -20.93
N PRO A 111 15.58 -11.33 -20.60
CA PRO A 111 15.71 -10.67 -19.29
C PRO A 111 14.67 -11.08 -18.24
N PHE A 112 13.54 -11.63 -18.67
CA PHE A 112 12.42 -12.04 -17.81
C PHE A 112 11.65 -13.17 -18.48
N ASN A 113 10.79 -13.85 -17.72
CA ASN A 113 9.87 -14.85 -18.22
C ASN A 113 8.57 -14.15 -18.64
N LEU A 114 7.89 -14.69 -19.66
CA LEU A 114 6.70 -14.03 -20.20
C LEU A 114 5.47 -14.12 -19.28
N ASP A 115 5.46 -15.07 -18.35
CA ASP A 115 4.44 -15.21 -17.31
C ASP A 115 4.55 -14.15 -16.21
N GLU A 116 5.73 -13.54 -16.02
CA GLU A 116 5.90 -12.38 -15.12
C GLU A 116 5.29 -11.10 -15.70
N VAL A 117 5.14 -11.00 -17.04
CA VAL A 117 4.68 -9.78 -17.72
C VAL A 117 3.16 -9.64 -17.55
N VAL A 118 2.76 -8.72 -16.68
CA VAL A 118 1.35 -8.40 -16.39
C VAL A 118 0.74 -7.56 -17.51
N ALA A 119 1.48 -6.55 -17.97
CA ALA A 119 1.09 -5.72 -19.09
C ALA A 119 2.32 -5.09 -19.76
N SER A 120 2.21 -4.80 -21.06
CA SER A 120 3.27 -4.10 -21.79
C SER A 120 2.72 -3.23 -22.92
N THR A 121 3.54 -2.30 -23.37
CA THR A 121 3.29 -1.41 -24.50
C THR A 121 4.62 -1.04 -25.16
N THR A 122 4.57 -0.54 -26.40
CA THR A 122 5.74 -0.03 -27.12
C THR A 122 5.53 1.41 -27.54
N PHE A 123 6.61 2.21 -27.51
CA PHE A 123 6.57 3.63 -27.84
C PHE A 123 7.95 4.14 -28.24
N VAL A 124 7.99 5.26 -28.96
CA VAL A 124 9.23 5.94 -29.36
C VAL A 124 9.52 7.09 -28.38
N PRO A 125 10.64 7.05 -27.63
CA PRO A 125 10.99 8.14 -26.71
C PRO A 125 11.37 9.45 -27.43
N PRO A 126 11.23 10.61 -26.77
CA PRO A 126 11.57 11.90 -27.36
C PRO A 126 13.09 12.10 -27.47
N SER A 127 13.50 13.04 -28.33
CA SER A 127 14.89 13.51 -28.44
C SER A 127 14.90 15.04 -28.59
N PRO A 128 15.45 15.81 -27.63
CA PRO A 128 16.15 15.37 -26.40
C PRO A 128 15.16 14.86 -25.33
N SER A 129 15.65 14.56 -24.12
CA SER A 129 14.82 13.94 -23.07
C SER A 129 13.64 14.80 -22.63
N ASP A 130 12.52 14.17 -22.30
CA ASP A 130 11.35 14.81 -21.68
C ASP A 130 10.58 13.80 -20.81
N GLU A 131 9.57 14.28 -20.06
CA GLU A 131 8.62 13.39 -19.38
C GLU A 131 7.67 12.80 -20.41
N ILE A 132 7.66 11.47 -20.53
CA ILE A 132 6.73 10.74 -21.41
C ILE A 132 5.64 10.08 -20.57
N ILE A 133 4.40 10.13 -21.07
CA ILE A 133 3.25 9.42 -20.54
C ILE A 133 2.74 8.49 -21.63
N VAL A 134 2.70 7.19 -21.34
CA VAL A 134 2.33 6.15 -22.30
C VAL A 134 1.12 5.38 -21.76
N PRO A 135 0.02 5.28 -22.51
CA PRO A 135 -1.15 4.53 -22.09
C PRO A 135 -0.81 3.06 -21.83
N LEU A 136 -1.29 2.53 -20.70
CA LEU A 136 -1.23 1.12 -20.33
C LEU A 136 -2.40 0.82 -19.40
N SER A 137 -3.28 -0.12 -19.77
CA SER A 137 -4.48 -0.42 -19.00
C SER A 137 -4.41 -1.83 -18.42
N VAL A 138 -4.26 -1.94 -17.10
CA VAL A 138 -4.29 -3.22 -16.39
C VAL A 138 -4.64 -3.00 -14.91
N THR A 139 -5.35 -3.95 -14.30
CA THR A 139 -5.57 -3.95 -12.85
C THR A 139 -4.47 -4.78 -12.18
N LEU A 140 -3.74 -4.19 -11.25
CA LEU A 140 -2.77 -4.87 -10.41
C LEU A 140 -3.46 -5.30 -9.11
N ALA A 141 -3.27 -6.55 -8.71
CA ALA A 141 -3.62 -7.00 -7.36
C ALA A 141 -2.59 -6.45 -6.35
N PRO A 142 -2.90 -6.44 -5.05
CA PRO A 142 -1.90 -6.17 -4.03
C PRO A 142 -0.66 -7.06 -4.20
N GLY A 143 0.54 -6.48 -4.09
CA GLY A 143 1.81 -7.19 -4.28
C GLY A 143 2.94 -6.32 -4.80
N ALA A 144 4.05 -6.97 -5.12
CA ALA A 144 5.28 -6.34 -5.62
C ALA A 144 5.40 -6.44 -7.13
N TYR A 145 5.87 -5.35 -7.74
CA TYR A 145 5.99 -5.22 -9.19
C TYR A 145 7.29 -4.49 -9.59
N ALA A 146 7.67 -4.64 -10.86
CA ALA A 146 8.68 -3.80 -11.50
C ALA A 146 8.11 -3.09 -12.73
N LEU A 147 8.35 -1.78 -12.83
CA LEU A 147 8.22 -1.05 -14.09
C LEU A 147 9.56 -1.09 -14.82
N LEU A 148 9.58 -1.70 -15.99
CA LEU A 148 10.74 -1.81 -16.86
C LEU A 148 10.56 -1.02 -18.15
N PHE A 149 11.62 -0.34 -18.56
CA PHE A 149 11.79 0.15 -19.92
C PHE A 149 12.98 -0.55 -20.56
N GLY A 150 12.81 -1.04 -21.79
CA GLY A 150 13.85 -1.85 -22.42
C GLY A 150 13.71 -2.05 -23.93
N THR A 151 14.62 -2.84 -24.47
CA THR A 151 14.74 -3.22 -25.88
C THR A 151 15.06 -4.71 -26.00
N ASP A 152 15.18 -5.23 -27.22
CA ASP A 152 15.44 -6.65 -27.55
C ASP A 152 14.36 -7.66 -27.09
N ALA A 153 13.26 -7.18 -26.54
CA ALA A 153 12.12 -7.99 -26.09
C ALA A 153 10.80 -7.26 -26.41
N LEU A 154 9.68 -7.98 -26.33
CA LEU A 154 8.34 -7.40 -26.47
C LEU A 154 8.13 -6.57 -27.76
N GLY A 155 8.84 -6.94 -28.84
CA GLY A 155 8.76 -6.25 -30.13
C GLY A 155 9.52 -4.93 -30.23
N ALA A 156 10.29 -4.56 -29.20
CA ALA A 156 11.13 -3.38 -29.19
C ALA A 156 12.53 -3.64 -29.76
N THR A 157 13.04 -2.67 -30.50
CA THR A 157 14.39 -2.73 -31.12
C THR A 157 15.16 -1.43 -30.98
N GLY A 158 14.60 -0.43 -30.29
CA GLY A 158 15.18 0.90 -30.23
C GLY A 158 16.25 1.08 -29.17
N ILE A 159 16.89 2.23 -29.25
CA ILE A 159 17.94 2.66 -28.33
C ILE A 159 17.47 3.92 -27.61
N ALA A 160 17.57 3.88 -26.30
CA ALA A 160 17.15 4.96 -25.42
C ALA A 160 18.08 5.11 -24.23
N ALA A 161 17.83 6.11 -23.41
CA ALA A 161 18.42 6.26 -22.09
C ALA A 161 17.41 6.89 -21.13
N VAL A 162 17.56 6.56 -19.85
CA VAL A 162 16.82 7.18 -18.75
C VAL A 162 17.78 8.12 -18.03
N PRO A 163 17.65 9.45 -18.17
CA PRO A 163 18.41 10.40 -17.38
C PRO A 163 18.33 10.06 -15.89
N ASN A 164 19.46 10.22 -15.21
CA ASN A 164 19.57 9.93 -13.79
C ASN A 164 20.46 10.97 -13.11
N SER A 165 19.92 11.68 -12.13
CA SER A 165 20.66 12.71 -11.40
C SER A 165 20.07 12.90 -10.02
N THR A 166 20.76 12.50 -8.96
CA THR A 166 20.22 12.66 -7.60
C THR A 166 20.11 14.11 -7.13
N SER A 167 20.80 15.06 -7.80
CA SER A 167 20.66 16.49 -7.50
C SER A 167 19.49 17.15 -8.22
N GLU A 168 19.08 16.64 -9.39
CA GLU A 168 17.95 17.18 -10.16
C GLU A 168 16.67 16.35 -10.01
N GLN A 169 16.83 15.06 -9.68
CA GLN A 169 15.80 14.03 -9.58
C GLN A 169 16.02 13.28 -8.27
N PRO A 170 15.81 13.90 -7.10
CA PRO A 170 15.89 13.18 -5.83
C PRO A 170 14.84 12.05 -5.79
N ASP A 171 15.23 10.91 -5.24
CA ASP A 171 14.34 9.77 -5.03
C ASP A 171 13.17 10.16 -4.11
N ILE A 172 11.98 9.64 -4.41
CA ILE A 172 10.77 9.86 -3.62
C ILE A 172 10.56 8.65 -2.70
N PRO A 173 10.51 8.82 -1.35
CA PRO A 173 10.24 7.71 -0.44
C PRO A 173 8.94 6.96 -0.81
N PRO A 174 8.91 5.63 -0.65
CA PRO A 174 9.91 4.76 -0.03
C PRO A 174 11.07 4.34 -0.97
N THR A 175 11.17 4.90 -2.17
CA THR A 175 12.23 4.55 -3.13
C THR A 175 13.61 4.79 -2.54
N THR A 176 14.47 3.79 -2.70
CA THR A 176 15.88 3.86 -2.34
C THR A 176 16.74 3.45 -3.54
N ILE A 177 18.07 3.55 -3.39
CA ILE A 177 19.01 3.06 -4.39
C ILE A 177 18.79 1.57 -4.71
N ASP A 178 18.33 0.77 -3.75
CA ASP A 178 18.06 -0.66 -3.95
C ASP A 178 16.84 -0.88 -4.84
N SER A 179 15.85 0.02 -4.87
CA SER A 179 14.64 -0.14 -5.68
C SER A 179 14.91 -0.17 -7.20
N TYR A 180 16.08 0.31 -7.63
CA TYR A 180 16.46 0.44 -9.03
C TYR A 180 17.21 -0.79 -9.56
N ILE A 181 16.70 -1.32 -10.68
CA ILE A 181 17.22 -2.53 -11.31
C ILE A 181 17.62 -2.27 -12.76
N THR A 182 18.64 -2.98 -13.24
CA THR A 182 19.12 -2.91 -14.64
C THR A 182 19.58 -4.28 -15.10
N TYR A 183 19.12 -4.71 -16.28
CA TYR A 183 19.55 -5.95 -16.92
C TYR A 183 20.53 -5.65 -18.04
N GLY A 184 21.68 -6.33 -18.02
CA GLY A 184 22.63 -6.21 -19.10
C GLY A 184 23.98 -6.86 -18.83
N ILE A 185 24.90 -6.66 -19.77
CA ILE A 185 26.28 -7.13 -19.67
C ILE A 185 27.02 -6.24 -18.68
N PRO A 186 27.49 -6.77 -17.54
CA PRO A 186 28.08 -5.94 -16.50
C PRO A 186 29.47 -5.45 -16.86
N ARG A 187 30.21 -6.26 -17.64
CA ARG A 187 31.58 -6.03 -18.09
C ARG A 187 31.79 -6.78 -19.42
N PRO A 188 32.73 -6.37 -20.27
CA PRO A 188 33.01 -7.08 -21.53
C PRO A 188 33.20 -8.58 -21.32
N ASN A 189 32.53 -9.39 -22.15
CA ASN A 189 32.53 -10.87 -22.12
C ASN A 189 31.86 -11.54 -20.90
N ALA A 190 31.18 -10.79 -20.03
CA ALA A 190 30.35 -11.37 -18.98
C ALA A 190 28.95 -11.74 -19.51
N PRO A 191 28.27 -12.75 -18.91
CA PRO A 191 26.87 -13.01 -19.20
C PRO A 191 26.01 -11.81 -18.78
N GLN A 192 24.83 -11.67 -19.40
CA GLN A 192 23.85 -10.69 -18.95
C GLN A 192 23.32 -11.08 -17.57
N GLU A 193 23.22 -10.10 -16.68
CA GLU A 193 22.71 -10.28 -15.33
C GLU A 193 21.85 -9.08 -14.91
N TRP A 194 20.95 -9.32 -13.96
CA TRP A 194 20.30 -8.25 -13.22
C TRP A 194 21.26 -7.66 -12.21
N ARG A 195 21.27 -6.33 -12.12
CA ARG A 195 22.03 -5.56 -11.14
C ARG A 195 21.13 -4.58 -10.43
N GLU A 196 21.32 -4.48 -9.13
CA GLU A 196 20.67 -3.51 -8.26
C GLU A 196 21.63 -2.35 -7.96
N ARG A 197 21.10 -1.31 -7.29
CA ARG A 197 21.89 -0.20 -6.76
C ARG A 197 22.59 0.66 -7.82
N LEU A 198 22.02 0.69 -9.03
CA LEU A 198 22.51 1.47 -10.15
C LEU A 198 21.45 2.47 -10.59
N GLY A 199 21.87 3.72 -10.83
CA GLY A 199 21.00 4.73 -11.42
C GLY A 199 19.90 5.23 -10.49
N SER A 200 20.22 5.57 -9.24
CA SER A 200 19.34 6.40 -8.40
C SER A 200 19.08 7.75 -9.09
N GLY A 201 17.92 8.34 -8.79
CA GLY A 201 17.42 9.55 -9.42
C GLY A 201 16.94 9.35 -10.86
N ARG A 202 16.42 8.17 -11.19
CA ARG A 202 15.69 7.93 -12.45
C ARG A 202 14.21 8.21 -12.20
N ARG A 203 13.63 9.17 -12.92
CA ARG A 203 12.18 9.44 -12.90
C ARG A 203 11.43 8.37 -13.69
N LEU A 204 10.69 7.53 -12.98
CA LEU A 204 9.81 6.48 -13.48
C LEU A 204 8.50 6.55 -12.70
N PHE A 205 7.37 6.28 -13.35
CA PHE A 205 6.08 6.29 -12.68
C PHE A 205 5.05 5.33 -13.28
N VAL A 206 4.12 4.94 -12.43
CA VAL A 206 2.88 4.26 -12.77
C VAL A 206 1.73 5.12 -12.26
N ARG A 207 0.81 5.50 -13.14
CA ARG A 207 -0.35 6.35 -12.83
C ARG A 207 -1.63 5.61 -13.09
N GLY A 208 -2.61 5.87 -12.24
CA GLY A 208 -3.89 5.21 -12.31
C GLY A 208 -4.80 5.58 -11.15
N THR A 209 -5.66 4.65 -10.78
CA THR A 209 -6.60 4.79 -9.67
C THR A 209 -6.47 3.63 -8.70
N THR A 210 -6.39 3.92 -7.40
CA THR A 210 -6.58 2.88 -6.38
C THR A 210 -8.06 2.54 -6.34
N VAL A 211 -8.38 1.25 -6.29
CA VAL A 211 -9.73 0.78 -6.03
C VAL A 211 -9.82 0.59 -4.52
N GLY A 212 -10.45 1.56 -3.83
CA GLY A 212 -10.62 1.50 -2.38
C GLY A 212 -11.28 0.19 -1.92
N LEU A 213 -10.77 -0.37 -0.84
CA LEU A 213 -11.36 -1.52 -0.18
C LEU A 213 -12.52 -1.00 0.68
N SER A 214 -13.74 -1.45 0.40
CA SER A 214 -14.93 -1.01 1.13
C SER A 214 -14.95 -1.41 2.61
N ALA A 215 -14.09 -2.35 3.00
CA ALA A 215 -13.91 -2.82 4.37
C ALA A 215 -12.65 -2.27 5.07
N ASP A 216 -11.93 -1.34 4.43
CA ASP A 216 -10.85 -0.54 5.04
C ASP A 216 -11.53 0.62 5.78
N PHE A 217 -11.83 0.37 7.05
CA PHE A 217 -12.63 1.23 7.92
C PHE A 217 -11.78 2.28 8.65
N ASP A 218 -10.49 2.04 8.89
CA ASP A 218 -9.58 3.05 9.46
C ASP A 218 -8.81 3.87 8.42
N ILE A 219 -8.92 3.51 7.13
CA ILE A 219 -8.39 4.23 5.97
C ILE A 219 -6.86 4.25 5.98
N ASP A 220 -6.25 3.16 6.45
CA ASP A 220 -4.79 2.99 6.41
C ASP A 220 -4.29 2.33 5.09
N GLY A 221 -5.23 1.86 4.26
CA GLY A 221 -4.95 1.30 2.95
C GLY A 221 -4.82 -0.21 2.94
N ASP A 222 -5.22 -0.90 4.01
CA ASP A 222 -5.36 -2.34 4.03
C ASP A 222 -6.67 -2.80 4.71
N VAL A 223 -6.92 -4.11 4.76
CA VAL A 223 -8.10 -4.68 5.43
C VAL A 223 -7.64 -5.74 6.39
N ASP A 224 -7.60 -5.39 7.67
CA ASP A 224 -6.86 -6.13 8.67
C ASP A 224 -7.59 -6.19 10.05
N ALA A 225 -6.87 -6.50 11.13
CA ALA A 225 -7.44 -6.62 12.47
C ALA A 225 -7.90 -5.28 13.07
N SER A 226 -7.30 -4.17 12.67
CA SER A 226 -7.70 -2.81 13.05
C SER A 226 -9.08 -2.47 12.48
N ASP A 227 -9.33 -2.81 11.22
CA ASP A 227 -10.65 -2.72 10.61
C ASP A 227 -11.67 -3.62 11.30
N LEU A 228 -11.27 -4.84 11.65
CA LEU A 228 -12.15 -5.75 12.38
C LEU A 228 -12.59 -5.15 13.71
N ALA A 229 -11.66 -4.53 14.45
CA ALA A 229 -11.99 -3.87 15.71
C ALA A 229 -12.99 -2.71 15.50
N LEU A 230 -12.85 -1.95 14.41
CA LEU A 230 -13.83 -0.93 14.04
C LEU A 230 -15.20 -1.53 13.69
N TRP A 231 -15.23 -2.63 12.93
CA TRP A 231 -16.46 -3.36 12.64
C TRP A 231 -17.13 -3.88 13.92
N GLU A 232 -16.38 -4.48 14.83
CA GLU A 232 -16.90 -5.00 16.11
C GLU A 232 -17.56 -3.91 16.96
N THR A 233 -16.98 -2.71 17.00
CA THR A 233 -17.60 -1.58 17.72
C THR A 233 -18.84 -1.00 17.02
N SER A 234 -18.95 -1.20 15.71
CA SER A 234 -20.04 -0.69 14.87
C SER A 234 -21.20 -1.68 14.72
N PHE A 235 -20.95 -2.98 14.92
CA PHE A 235 -21.91 -4.06 14.72
C PHE A 235 -23.23 -3.82 15.46
N GLY A 236 -24.30 -3.62 14.69
CA GLY A 236 -25.64 -3.34 15.20
C GLY A 236 -25.79 -2.03 15.99
N THR A 237 -24.78 -1.17 16.04
CA THR A 237 -24.82 0.10 16.78
C THR A 237 -24.89 1.32 15.87
N ASN A 238 -24.21 1.30 14.73
CA ASN A 238 -24.14 2.41 13.78
C ASN A 238 -23.80 1.90 12.35
N VAL A 239 -23.49 2.82 11.45
CA VAL A 239 -23.22 2.55 10.02
C VAL A 239 -21.76 2.82 9.62
N PHE A 240 -20.85 2.98 10.58
CA PHE A 240 -19.44 3.27 10.28
C PHE A 240 -18.73 2.13 9.56
N ALA A 241 -19.18 0.88 9.77
CA ALA A 241 -18.63 -0.31 9.12
C ALA A 241 -19.58 -0.92 8.07
N ASP A 242 -20.38 -0.08 7.40
CA ASP A 242 -21.30 -0.45 6.32
C ASP A 242 -20.56 -0.53 4.97
N SER A 243 -19.79 -1.59 4.82
CA SER A 243 -19.01 -1.88 3.62
C SER A 243 -19.85 -2.27 2.39
N ASN A 244 -21.06 -2.81 2.59
CA ASN A 244 -21.91 -3.27 1.51
C ASN A 244 -22.95 -2.21 1.04
N GLY A 245 -23.09 -1.12 1.80
CA GLY A 245 -23.94 0.04 1.51
C GLY A 245 -25.42 -0.20 1.79
N ASP A 246 -25.78 -1.15 2.66
CA ASP A 246 -27.17 -1.48 2.98
C ASP A 246 -27.75 -0.67 4.17
N GLY A 247 -26.93 0.20 4.76
CA GLY A 247 -27.30 1.06 5.87
C GLY A 247 -27.21 0.39 7.23
N LEU A 248 -26.59 -0.78 7.34
CA LEU A 248 -26.33 -1.51 8.58
C LEU A 248 -24.84 -1.87 8.66
N SER A 249 -24.31 -1.99 9.89
CA SER A 249 -23.04 -2.70 10.12
C SER A 249 -23.41 -4.07 10.67
N ASP A 250 -23.41 -5.10 9.83
CA ASP A 250 -23.81 -6.45 10.22
C ASP A 250 -22.93 -7.57 9.62
N GLY A 251 -23.46 -8.80 9.61
CA GLY A 251 -22.73 -9.96 9.06
C GLY A 251 -22.45 -9.86 7.56
N GLY A 252 -23.23 -9.09 6.81
CA GLY A 252 -22.97 -8.76 5.41
C GLY A 252 -21.65 -8.02 5.24
N ASP A 253 -21.36 -7.08 6.15
CA ASP A 253 -20.11 -6.32 6.12
C ASP A 253 -18.91 -7.13 6.57
N PHE A 254 -19.12 -7.98 7.57
CA PHE A 254 -18.09 -8.92 7.99
C PHE A 254 -17.68 -9.85 6.85
N LEU A 255 -18.62 -10.28 6.01
CA LEU A 255 -18.30 -11.07 4.81
C LEU A 255 -17.51 -10.26 3.78
N THR A 256 -17.75 -8.94 3.66
CA THR A 256 -16.94 -8.06 2.80
C THR A 256 -15.52 -7.95 3.34
N TRP A 257 -15.36 -7.69 4.65
CA TRP A 257 -14.07 -7.68 5.33
C TRP A 257 -13.31 -9.00 5.14
N GLN A 258 -13.96 -10.15 5.34
CA GLN A 258 -13.33 -11.47 5.14
C GLN A 258 -12.83 -11.68 3.70
N ARG A 259 -13.52 -11.11 2.71
CA ARG A 259 -13.15 -11.23 1.29
C ARG A 259 -12.06 -10.25 0.89
N GLN A 260 -11.98 -9.11 1.56
CA GLN A 260 -11.03 -8.04 1.27
C GLN A 260 -9.77 -8.11 2.13
N TRP A 261 -9.75 -8.99 3.14
CA TRP A 261 -8.60 -9.24 4.03
C TRP A 261 -7.27 -9.31 3.27
N THR A 262 -6.37 -8.39 3.60
CA THR A 262 -5.05 -8.22 2.96
C THR A 262 -3.94 -8.98 3.69
N GLY A 263 -4.16 -9.37 4.95
CA GLY A 263 -3.20 -10.10 5.76
C GLY A 263 -2.27 -9.19 6.55
N ASN A 264 -2.03 -9.59 7.81
CA ASN A 264 -1.29 -8.89 8.87
C ASN A 264 -0.31 -7.79 8.42
N GLU A 265 -0.53 -6.59 8.96
CA GLU A 265 0.53 -5.63 9.21
C GLU A 265 1.79 -6.35 9.70
N THR A 266 2.94 -5.88 9.23
CA THR A 266 4.22 -6.26 9.83
C THR A 266 4.25 -5.67 11.24
N GLU A 267 3.61 -6.33 12.20
CA GLU A 267 3.78 -6.04 13.61
C GLU A 267 5.28 -6.15 13.88
N THR A 268 5.91 -4.99 14.07
CA THR A 268 7.28 -4.94 14.57
C THR A 268 7.27 -5.73 15.88
N SER A 269 7.87 -6.93 15.87
CA SER A 269 8.03 -7.75 17.06
C SER A 269 8.85 -6.95 18.07
N GLN A 270 8.16 -6.21 18.94
CA GLN A 270 8.77 -5.73 20.16
C GLN A 270 9.18 -6.98 20.92
N SER A 271 10.49 -7.16 21.09
CA SER A 271 11.03 -8.22 21.94
C SER A 271 10.36 -8.13 23.30
N VAL A 272 9.44 -9.04 23.58
CA VAL A 272 8.87 -9.20 24.91
C VAL A 272 10.04 -9.60 25.82
N PRO A 273 10.42 -8.78 26.82
CA PRO A 273 11.47 -9.16 27.74
C PRO A 273 11.04 -10.46 28.42
N GLU A 274 11.86 -11.52 28.29
CA GLU A 274 11.57 -12.79 28.95
C GLU A 274 11.33 -12.54 30.45
N PRO A 275 10.28 -13.12 31.05
CA PRO A 275 10.13 -13.05 32.49
C PRO A 275 11.42 -13.59 33.11
N VAL A 276 11.97 -12.85 34.09
CA VAL A 276 13.17 -13.18 34.88
C VAL A 276 12.97 -14.42 35.77
N THR A 277 12.35 -15.46 35.24
CA THR A 277 12.18 -16.80 35.81
C THR A 277 13.53 -17.42 36.15
N GLY A 278 14.59 -17.05 35.44
CA GLY A 278 15.97 -17.44 35.77
C GLY A 278 16.46 -16.96 37.15
N PHE A 279 15.95 -15.84 37.67
CA PHE A 279 16.38 -15.30 38.97
C PHE A 279 15.75 -16.03 40.18
N LEU A 280 14.62 -16.72 40.00
CA LEU A 280 13.97 -17.47 41.09
C LEU A 280 14.59 -18.85 41.33
N GLY A 281 15.29 -19.43 40.34
CA GLY A 281 15.96 -20.72 40.48
C GLY A 281 17.22 -20.69 41.36
N TRP A 282 17.93 -19.55 41.37
CA TRP A 282 19.21 -19.43 42.07
C TRP A 282 19.08 -19.18 43.59
N THR A 283 17.99 -18.57 44.06
CA THR A 283 17.76 -18.38 45.51
C THR A 283 17.26 -19.65 46.20
N GLY A 284 16.63 -20.58 45.47
CA GLY A 284 16.20 -21.88 46.00
C GLY A 284 17.35 -22.86 46.26
N ALA A 285 18.37 -22.87 45.40
CA ALA A 285 19.48 -23.83 45.50
C ALA A 285 20.46 -23.53 46.66
N LEU A 286 20.60 -22.26 47.08
CA LEU A 286 21.44 -21.89 48.21
C LEU A 286 20.79 -22.16 49.58
N GLY A 287 19.45 -22.27 49.64
CA GLY A 287 18.73 -22.61 50.88
C GLY A 287 18.82 -24.09 51.26
N PHE A 288 18.89 -25.00 50.29
CA PHE A 288 18.92 -26.45 50.54
C PHE A 288 20.29 -26.98 51.00
N LEU A 289 21.39 -26.30 50.67
CA LEU A 289 22.74 -26.67 51.14
C LEU A 289 23.03 -26.21 52.57
N ALA A 290 22.29 -25.22 53.10
CA ALA A 290 22.45 -24.76 54.48
C ALA A 290 21.72 -25.65 55.52
N LEU A 291 20.75 -26.46 55.08
CA LEU A 291 19.94 -27.33 55.96
C LEU A 291 20.43 -28.79 56.02
N SER A 292 21.28 -29.23 55.10
CA SER A 292 21.83 -30.61 55.10
C SER A 292 23.07 -30.78 55.98
N GLY A 293 23.69 -29.69 56.46
CA GLY A 293 24.94 -29.71 57.22
C GLY A 293 24.83 -29.92 58.74
N ARG A 294 23.63 -30.12 59.30
CA ARG A 294 23.46 -30.11 60.76
C ARG A 294 22.56 -31.23 61.30
N ARG A 295 23.03 -32.49 61.25
CA ARG A 295 22.77 -33.51 62.29
C ARG A 295 23.45 -34.86 62.00
N SER A 296 24.64 -35.07 62.58
CA SER A 296 25.01 -36.38 63.15
C SER A 296 26.27 -36.27 64.01
N ARG A 297 26.09 -35.98 65.30
CA ARG A 297 26.99 -36.50 66.34
C ARG A 297 26.12 -37.14 67.40
N ARG A 298 25.99 -38.45 67.34
CA ARG A 298 25.50 -39.28 68.43
C ARG A 298 26.54 -40.37 68.69
N TRP A 299 26.88 -40.49 69.96
CA TRP A 299 28.00 -41.22 70.52
C TRP A 299 27.68 -42.72 70.60
N GLU A 300 28.67 -43.57 70.31
CA GLU A 300 28.66 -45.00 70.63
C GLU A 300 29.27 -45.21 72.02
N PHE A 301 28.51 -45.81 72.93
CA PHE A 301 28.72 -47.10 73.60
C PHE A 301 27.72 -47.24 74.76
#